data_AF-A0A2D7QNU5-F1
#
_entry.id   AF-A0A2D7QNU5-F1
#
_cell.length_a   1.000
_cell.length_b   1.000
_cell.length_c   1.000
_cell.angle_alpha   90.00
_cell.angle_beta   90.00
_cell.angle_gamma   90.00
#
_symmetry.space_group_name_H-M   'P 1'
#
loop_
_entity.id
_entity.type
_entity.pdbx_description
1 polymer ?
#
loop_
_entity_poly.entity_id
_entity_poly.type
_entity_poly.pdbx_seq_one_letter_code
_entity_poly.pdbx_strand_id
1 'polypeptide(L)'
;MLSQLLITTAFNFACFYPLFFWVNDSKLINTGFYRFNLGFSCLSVLTGLACLWLPNLVELIGNQYLLPIRVLTILWSIALLAVTVSFWNRNQIRVGIIALPSILGVMVLFQVVGRSIIASPNWEFETLLSFLGSLVLCAAIFAGVLGHWYLNVIDLPISLLDKATKLLWGLLGVRLLWSGFAASTLQIDHRGKLISMFQFLQTIDGLLLGVGLFFGVIFPLILTYMVYETIKVQSTQSATGILYVLVTSILMGELAYKYYLLEYGLVL
;
A
#
# COMPACT_ATOMS: atom_id res chain seq x y z
N MET A 1 -1.50 9.23 17.11
CA MET A 1 -2.14 9.28 15.78
C MET A 1 -1.15 9.48 14.62
N LEU A 2 -0.50 10.64 14.44
CA LEU A 2 0.41 10.85 13.29
C LEU A 2 1.55 9.82 13.20
N SER A 3 2.18 9.49 14.34
CA SER A 3 3.22 8.46 14.43
C SER A 3 2.70 7.07 14.02
N GLN A 4 1.50 6.68 14.49
CA GLN A 4 0.86 5.42 14.11
C GLN A 4 0.53 5.37 12.61
N LEU A 5 0.08 6.49 12.05
CA LEU A 5 -0.23 6.62 10.63
C LEU A 5 1.03 6.40 9.77
N LEU A 6 2.13 7.07 10.11
CA LEU A 6 3.42 6.89 9.43
C LEU A 6 3.96 5.47 9.60
N ILE A 7 3.95 4.93 10.83
CA ILE A 7 4.44 3.58 11.13
C ILE A 7 3.65 2.54 10.35
N THR A 8 2.32 2.58 10.38
CA THR A 8 1.48 1.60 9.68
C THR A 8 1.57 1.73 8.16
N THR A 9 1.72 2.95 7.62
CA THR A 9 1.90 3.15 6.17
C THR A 9 3.24 2.60 5.70
N ALA A 10 4.32 2.89 6.42
CA ALA A 10 5.65 2.39 6.09
C ALA A 10 5.74 0.86 6.28
N PHE A 11 5.11 0.31 7.33
CA PHE A 11 5.08 -1.13 7.55
C PHE A 11 4.28 -1.86 6.45
N ASN A 12 3.11 -1.33 6.07
CA ASN A 12 2.36 -1.82 4.92
C ASN A 12 3.19 -1.82 3.63
N PHE A 13 3.91 -0.71 3.37
CA PHE A 13 4.81 -0.61 2.24
C PHE A 13 5.88 -1.73 2.24
N ALA A 14 6.56 -1.93 3.38
CA ALA A 14 7.60 -2.95 3.52
C ALA A 14 7.10 -4.38 3.20
N CYS A 15 5.86 -4.68 3.57
CA CYS A 15 5.29 -6.01 3.37
C CYS A 15 4.73 -6.20 1.94
N PHE A 16 3.97 -5.24 1.43
CA PHE A 16 3.28 -5.38 0.14
C PHE A 16 4.17 -5.08 -1.06
N TYR A 17 5.09 -4.13 -0.96
CA TYR A 17 5.82 -3.64 -2.13
C TYR A 17 6.60 -4.71 -2.89
N PRO A 18 7.35 -5.64 -2.24
CA PRO A 18 8.09 -6.67 -2.98
C PRO A 18 7.20 -7.67 -3.72
N LEU A 19 5.91 -7.79 -3.39
CA LEU A 19 4.98 -8.67 -4.11
C LEU A 19 4.75 -8.20 -5.55
N PHE A 20 4.88 -6.90 -5.82
CA PHE A 20 4.71 -6.32 -7.17
C PHE A 20 5.82 -6.70 -8.13
N PHE A 21 6.90 -7.35 -7.67
CA PHE A 21 7.92 -7.88 -8.55
C PHE A 21 7.41 -9.01 -9.46
N TRP A 22 6.27 -9.63 -9.12
CA TRP A 22 5.61 -10.63 -9.96
C TRP A 22 4.91 -10.04 -11.20
N VAL A 23 4.69 -8.73 -11.24
CA VAL A 23 3.98 -8.06 -12.35
C VAL A 23 4.76 -8.17 -13.65
N ASN A 24 6.09 -8.14 -13.56
CA ASN A 24 6.99 -8.07 -14.69
C ASN A 24 7.90 -9.30 -14.76
N ASP A 25 8.25 -9.70 -15.98
CA ASP A 25 9.23 -10.78 -16.18
C ASP A 25 10.62 -10.27 -15.77
N SER A 26 11.19 -10.91 -14.74
CA SER A 26 12.51 -10.56 -14.20
C SER A 26 13.66 -10.74 -15.18
N LYS A 27 13.44 -11.43 -16.30
CA LYS A 27 14.44 -11.56 -17.37
C LYS A 27 14.55 -10.32 -18.25
N LEU A 28 13.50 -9.50 -18.31
CA LEU A 28 13.42 -8.33 -19.19
C LEU A 28 13.96 -7.05 -18.54
N ILE A 29 14.16 -7.05 -17.22
CA ILE A 29 14.60 -5.89 -16.45
C ILE A 29 15.94 -6.21 -15.80
N ASN A 30 16.87 -5.25 -15.80
CA ASN A 30 18.15 -5.39 -15.11
C ASN A 30 17.94 -5.64 -13.61
N THR A 31 18.69 -6.58 -13.03
CA THR A 31 18.75 -6.87 -11.60
C THR A 31 18.95 -5.64 -10.70
N GLY A 32 19.61 -4.58 -11.18
CA GLY A 32 19.76 -3.32 -10.47
C GLY A 32 18.41 -2.70 -10.03
N PHE A 33 17.37 -2.83 -10.85
CA PHE A 33 16.01 -2.36 -10.53
C PHE A 33 15.48 -3.04 -9.26
N TYR A 34 15.56 -4.36 -9.20
CA TYR A 34 15.06 -5.12 -8.06
C TYR A 34 15.90 -4.91 -6.80
N ARG A 35 17.23 -4.78 -6.93
CA ARG A 35 18.13 -4.49 -5.78
C ARG A 35 17.79 -3.13 -5.16
N PHE A 36 17.59 -2.11 -5.99
CA PHE A 36 17.16 -0.79 -5.54
C PHE A 36 15.83 -0.86 -4.79
N ASN A 37 14.84 -1.55 -5.37
CA ASN A 37 13.50 -1.67 -4.78
C ASN A 37 13.47 -2.52 -3.50
N LEU A 38 14.30 -3.57 -3.40
CA LEU A 38 14.49 -4.32 -2.16
C LEU A 38 15.14 -3.47 -1.07
N GLY A 39 16.19 -2.71 -1.42
CA GLY A 39 16.82 -1.76 -0.51
C GLY A 39 15.81 -0.75 0.04
N PHE A 40 14.94 -0.23 -0.82
CA PHE A 40 13.87 0.69 -0.43
C PHE A 40 12.88 0.06 0.57
N SER A 41 12.51 -1.21 0.36
CA SER A 41 11.64 -1.95 1.29
C SER A 41 12.33 -2.24 2.64
N CYS A 42 13.64 -2.48 2.61
CA CYS A 42 14.44 -2.70 3.82
C CYS A 42 14.58 -1.44 4.69
N LEU A 43 14.61 -0.24 4.10
CA LEU A 43 14.61 1.00 4.88
C LEU A 43 13.34 1.13 5.74
N SER A 44 12.21 0.61 5.26
CA SER A 44 10.95 0.53 6.02
C SER A 44 10.86 -0.64 7.03
N VAL A 45 11.92 -1.44 7.22
CA VAL A 45 11.92 -2.48 8.27
C VAL A 45 12.02 -1.87 9.66
N LEU A 46 12.79 -0.79 9.81
CA LEU A 46 12.95 -0.09 11.10
C LEU A 46 11.61 0.44 11.63
N THR A 47 10.73 0.88 10.74
CA THR A 47 9.38 1.34 11.13
C THR A 47 8.50 0.16 11.55
N GLY A 48 8.62 -1.01 10.90
CA GLY A 48 7.97 -2.25 11.34
C GLY A 48 8.44 -2.70 12.73
N LEU A 49 9.74 -2.61 13.03
CA LEU A 49 10.26 -2.86 14.37
C LEU A 49 9.77 -1.84 15.39
N ALA A 50 9.67 -0.56 15.02
CA ALA A 50 9.09 0.47 15.87
C ALA A 50 7.61 0.21 16.18
N CYS A 51 6.88 -0.43 15.26
CA CYS A 51 5.48 -0.83 15.47
C CYS A 51 5.34 -1.70 16.73
N LEU A 52 6.28 -2.62 17.00
CA LEU A 52 6.25 -3.53 18.17
C LEU A 52 6.21 -2.86 19.54
N TRP A 53 6.63 -1.60 19.58
CA TRP A 53 6.80 -0.80 20.79
C TRP A 53 5.79 0.35 20.86
N LEU A 54 4.77 0.35 20.01
CA LEU A 54 3.64 1.26 20.15
C LEU A 54 2.98 1.01 21.52
N PRO A 55 2.91 2.04 22.41
CA PRO A 55 2.43 1.89 23.79
C PRO A 55 1.05 1.22 23.86
N ASN A 56 0.18 1.58 22.92
CA ASN A 56 -1.21 1.13 22.87
C ASN A 56 -1.36 -0.34 22.46
N LEU A 57 -0.34 -0.99 21.87
CA LEU A 57 -0.47 -2.39 21.43
C LEU A 57 -0.64 -3.36 22.59
N VAL A 58 -0.03 -3.08 23.75
CA VAL A 58 -0.12 -3.93 24.93
C VAL A 58 -1.55 -3.96 25.46
N GLU A 59 -2.19 -2.80 25.53
CA GLU A 59 -3.56 -2.65 26.01
C GLU A 59 -4.58 -3.25 25.04
N LEU A 60 -4.38 -3.12 23.73
CA LEU A 60 -5.39 -3.48 22.74
C LEU A 60 -5.36 -4.96 22.31
N ILE A 61 -4.17 -5.55 22.21
CA ILE A 61 -4.00 -6.94 21.76
C ILE A 61 -4.06 -7.94 22.93
N GLY A 62 -3.71 -7.49 24.14
CA GLY A 62 -3.56 -8.35 25.31
C GLY A 62 -2.26 -9.17 25.32
N ASN A 63 -1.78 -9.50 26.51
CA ASN A 63 -0.48 -10.16 26.72
C ASN A 63 -0.34 -11.52 26.01
N GLN A 64 -1.44 -12.24 25.78
CA GLN A 64 -1.44 -13.56 25.16
C GLN A 64 -0.93 -13.53 23.70
N TYR A 65 -1.26 -12.50 22.93
CA TYR A 65 -0.92 -12.42 21.50
C TYR A 65 0.27 -11.53 21.20
N LEU A 66 0.66 -10.67 22.15
CA LEU A 66 1.74 -9.70 21.98
C LEU A 66 3.11 -10.36 21.72
N LEU A 67 3.47 -11.39 22.49
CA LEU A 67 4.76 -12.07 22.35
C LEU A 67 4.89 -12.79 20.99
N PRO A 68 3.90 -13.59 20.54
CA PRO A 68 3.91 -14.16 19.19
C PRO A 68 4.09 -13.11 18.08
N ILE A 69 3.36 -11.99 18.14
CA ILE A 69 3.45 -10.92 17.13
C ILE A 69 4.84 -10.29 17.10
N ARG A 70 5.44 -10.05 18.27
CA ARG A 70 6.81 -9.52 18.38
C ARG A 70 7.83 -10.45 17.74
N VAL A 71 7.75 -11.74 18.07
CA VAL A 71 8.64 -12.76 17.49
C VAL A 71 8.47 -12.83 15.97
N LEU A 72 7.23 -12.91 15.47
CA LEU A 72 6.98 -12.97 14.04
C LEU A 72 7.47 -11.73 13.30
N THR A 73 7.35 -10.53 13.88
CA THR A 73 7.84 -9.29 13.27
C THR A 73 9.37 -9.26 13.18
N ILE A 74 10.06 -9.75 14.21
CA ILE A 74 11.53 -9.89 14.19
C ILE A 74 11.95 -10.91 13.13
N LEU A 75 11.28 -12.07 13.08
CA LEU A 75 11.54 -13.11 12.08
C LEU A 75 11.32 -12.58 10.66
N TRP A 76 10.22 -11.87 10.43
CA TRP A 76 9.93 -11.20 9.17
C TRP A 76 11.04 -10.21 8.77
N SER A 77 11.43 -9.33 9.71
CA SER A 77 12.48 -8.33 9.50
C SER A 77 13.80 -8.99 9.09
N ILE A 78 14.21 -10.03 9.83
CA ILE A 78 15.43 -10.80 9.53
C ILE A 78 15.31 -11.48 8.17
N ALA A 79 14.16 -12.10 7.85
CA ALA A 79 13.96 -12.78 6.58
C ALA A 79 14.05 -11.81 5.38
N LEU A 80 13.44 -10.62 5.48
CA LEU A 80 13.49 -9.61 4.42
C LEU A 80 14.91 -9.06 4.21
N LEU A 81 15.64 -8.80 5.31
CA LEU A 81 17.05 -8.40 5.25
C LEU A 81 17.93 -9.50 4.65
N ALA A 82 17.76 -10.75 5.10
CA ALA A 82 18.54 -11.89 4.61
C ALA A 82 18.34 -12.13 3.11
N VAL A 83 17.09 -12.05 2.63
CA VAL A 83 16.79 -12.13 1.19
C VAL A 83 17.43 -10.96 0.43
N THR A 84 17.33 -9.75 0.95
CA THR A 84 17.90 -8.56 0.30
C THR A 84 19.43 -8.66 0.17
N VAL A 85 20.11 -9.06 1.24
CA VAL A 85 21.57 -9.29 1.23
C VAL A 85 21.92 -10.42 0.27
N SER A 86 21.17 -11.52 0.28
CA SER A 86 21.41 -12.67 -0.58
C SER A 86 21.34 -12.34 -2.08
N PHE A 87 20.40 -11.47 -2.47
CA PHE A 87 20.22 -11.04 -3.87
C PHE A 87 21.02 -9.80 -4.27
N TRP A 88 21.70 -9.13 -3.33
CA TRP A 88 22.42 -7.88 -3.57
C TRP A 88 23.46 -7.98 -4.69
N ASN A 89 24.16 -9.11 -4.79
CA ASN A 89 25.20 -9.35 -5.79
C ASN A 89 24.84 -10.45 -6.81
N ARG A 90 23.60 -10.95 -6.81
CA ARG A 90 23.19 -12.03 -7.73
C ARG A 90 22.76 -11.48 -9.08
N ASN A 91 23.17 -12.13 -10.16
CA ASN A 91 22.80 -11.77 -11.54
C ASN A 91 21.42 -12.28 -11.96
N GLN A 92 20.79 -13.11 -11.14
CA GLN A 92 19.44 -13.62 -11.37
C GLN A 92 18.62 -13.46 -10.10
N ILE A 93 17.36 -13.08 -10.30
CA ILE A 93 16.43 -12.81 -9.21
C ILE A 93 15.30 -13.83 -9.28
N ARG A 94 15.01 -14.45 -8.13
CA ARG A 94 13.92 -15.40 -7.99
C ARG A 94 12.81 -14.74 -7.21
N VAL A 95 11.83 -14.20 -7.94
CA VAL A 95 10.71 -13.44 -7.36
C VAL A 95 9.96 -14.26 -6.30
N GLY A 96 9.82 -15.57 -6.49
CA GLY A 96 9.20 -16.45 -5.48
C GLY A 96 9.90 -16.45 -4.12
N ILE A 97 11.23 -16.36 -4.07
CA ILE A 97 11.97 -16.29 -2.80
C ILE A 97 11.78 -14.92 -2.14
N ILE A 98 11.69 -13.86 -2.94
CA ILE A 98 11.43 -12.49 -2.44
C ILE A 98 10.02 -12.37 -1.87
N ALA A 99 9.04 -13.06 -2.46
CA ALA A 99 7.67 -13.02 -1.99
C ALA A 99 7.48 -13.68 -0.59
N LEU A 100 8.34 -14.63 -0.20
CA LEU A 100 8.19 -15.35 1.07
C LEU A 100 8.26 -14.42 2.31
N PRO A 101 9.30 -13.57 2.48
CA PRO A 101 9.28 -12.56 3.54
C PRO A 101 8.08 -11.61 3.44
N SER A 102 7.67 -11.19 2.25
CA SER A 102 6.49 -10.34 2.10
C SER A 102 5.22 -10.99 2.60
N ILE A 103 4.98 -12.27 2.30
CA ILE A 103 3.82 -13.02 2.79
C ILE A 103 3.84 -13.12 4.32
N LEU A 104 5.00 -13.44 4.91
CA LEU A 104 5.16 -13.43 6.37
C LEU A 104 4.86 -12.06 6.97
N GLY A 105 5.32 -10.99 6.33
CA GLY A 105 5.04 -9.61 6.75
C GLY A 105 3.56 -9.26 6.69
N VAL A 106 2.86 -9.67 5.64
CA VAL A 106 1.40 -9.49 5.51
C VAL A 106 0.66 -10.25 6.60
N MET A 107 1.10 -11.47 6.96
CA MET A 107 0.52 -12.22 8.08
C MET A 107 0.71 -11.49 9.42
N VAL A 108 1.88 -10.89 9.64
CA VAL A 108 2.13 -10.06 10.84
C VAL A 108 1.23 -8.84 10.84
N LEU A 109 1.17 -8.10 9.73
CA LEU A 109 0.31 -6.93 9.57
C LEU A 109 -1.15 -7.26 9.82
N PHE A 110 -1.63 -8.41 9.35
CA PHE A 110 -2.99 -8.87 9.57
C PHE A 110 -3.31 -9.02 11.06
N GLN A 111 -2.39 -9.61 11.83
CA GLN A 111 -2.56 -9.74 13.28
C GLN A 111 -2.45 -8.38 13.99
N VAL A 112 -1.52 -7.52 13.56
CA VAL A 112 -1.35 -6.18 14.17
C VAL A 112 -2.56 -5.31 13.90
N VAL A 113 -2.93 -5.07 12.65
CA VAL A 113 -4.06 -4.19 12.28
C VAL A 113 -5.37 -4.77 12.80
N GLY A 114 -5.61 -6.06 12.57
CA GLY A 114 -6.85 -6.71 12.92
C GLY A 114 -7.13 -6.77 14.42
N ARG A 115 -6.09 -6.95 15.25
CA ARG A 115 -6.27 -7.04 16.71
C ARG A 115 -6.03 -5.73 17.45
N SER A 116 -5.45 -4.71 16.81
CA SER A 116 -5.13 -3.43 17.47
C SER A 116 -5.85 -2.19 16.92
N ILE A 117 -6.46 -2.27 15.73
CA ILE A 117 -7.12 -1.12 15.11
C ILE A 117 -8.60 -1.43 14.89
N ILE A 118 -8.91 -2.65 14.42
CA ILE A 118 -10.28 -3.01 14.04
C ILE A 118 -10.94 -3.78 15.18
N ALA A 119 -11.93 -3.16 15.82
CA ALA A 119 -12.64 -3.73 16.98
C ALA A 119 -13.95 -4.46 16.62
N SER A 120 -14.22 -4.69 15.33
CA SER A 120 -15.49 -5.27 14.86
C SER A 120 -15.51 -6.81 14.95
N PRO A 121 -16.70 -7.44 15.05
CA PRO A 121 -16.83 -8.90 14.97
C PRO A 121 -16.29 -9.50 13.66
N ASN A 122 -16.27 -8.69 12.59
CA ASN A 122 -15.79 -9.07 11.26
C ASN A 122 -14.37 -8.55 10.99
N TRP A 123 -13.55 -8.38 12.04
CA TRP A 123 -12.23 -7.75 11.96
C TRP A 123 -11.34 -8.39 10.89
N GLU A 124 -11.45 -9.70 10.65
CA GLU A 124 -10.66 -10.41 9.63
C GLU A 124 -10.93 -9.85 8.23
N PHE A 125 -12.20 -9.74 7.86
CA PHE A 125 -12.62 -9.24 6.55
C PHE A 125 -12.28 -7.76 6.38
N GLU A 126 -12.56 -6.96 7.41
CA GLU A 126 -12.24 -5.53 7.44
C GLU A 126 -10.73 -5.27 7.37
N THR A 127 -9.91 -6.14 7.98
CA THR A 127 -8.45 -6.04 7.87
C THR A 127 -7.99 -6.27 6.44
N LEU A 128 -8.54 -7.28 5.76
CA LEU A 128 -8.22 -7.53 4.34
C LEU A 128 -8.60 -6.35 3.45
N LEU A 129 -9.76 -5.74 3.70
CA LEU A 129 -10.21 -4.55 2.98
C LEU A 129 -9.30 -3.34 3.24
N SER A 130 -8.82 -3.16 4.47
CA SER A 130 -7.88 -2.09 4.82
C SER A 130 -6.56 -2.16 4.04
N PHE A 131 -6.19 -3.35 3.54
CA PHE A 131 -4.98 -3.53 2.72
C PHE A 131 -5.13 -3.03 1.29
N LEU A 132 -6.36 -2.80 0.82
CA LEU A 132 -6.60 -2.34 -0.55
C LEU A 132 -5.90 -1.00 -0.84
N GLY A 133 -5.95 -0.05 0.09
CA GLY A 133 -5.30 1.24 -0.06
C GLY A 133 -3.77 1.12 -0.16
N SER A 134 -3.20 0.23 0.66
CA SER A 134 -1.77 -0.05 0.63
C SER A 134 -1.32 -0.79 -0.63
N LEU A 135 -2.15 -1.69 -1.18
CA LEU A 135 -1.90 -2.32 -2.48
C LEU A 135 -1.91 -1.28 -3.61
N VAL A 136 -2.89 -0.37 -3.60
CA VAL A 136 -2.98 0.73 -4.58
C VAL A 136 -1.73 1.63 -4.51
N LEU A 137 -1.31 2.01 -3.31
CA LEU A 137 -0.10 2.80 -3.10
C LEU A 137 1.16 2.07 -3.58
N CYS A 138 1.33 0.80 -3.23
CA CYS A 138 2.47 0.00 -3.67
C CYS A 138 2.51 -0.18 -5.19
N ALA A 139 1.35 -0.40 -5.82
CA ALA A 139 1.22 -0.49 -7.28
C ALA A 139 1.62 0.82 -7.95
N ALA A 140 1.20 1.95 -7.40
CA ALA A 140 1.52 3.28 -7.90
C ALA A 140 3.02 3.57 -7.81
N ILE A 141 3.63 3.32 -6.64
CA ILE A 141 5.08 3.49 -6.45
C ILE A 141 5.84 2.57 -7.40
N PHE A 142 5.41 1.31 -7.56
CA PHE A 142 6.05 0.37 -8.47
C PHE A 142 6.01 0.85 -9.92
N ALA A 143 4.85 1.31 -10.39
CA ALA A 143 4.70 1.89 -11.72
C ALA A 143 5.55 3.17 -11.88
N GLY A 144 5.59 4.06 -10.89
CA GLY A 144 6.39 5.28 -10.92
C GLY A 144 7.90 5.03 -10.93
N VAL A 145 8.39 4.10 -10.11
CA VAL A 145 9.81 3.70 -10.11
C VAL A 145 10.17 3.00 -11.44
N LEU A 146 9.27 2.18 -11.97
CA LEU A 146 9.46 1.59 -13.29
C LEU A 146 9.54 2.66 -14.37
N GLY A 147 8.65 3.66 -14.35
CA GLY A 147 8.70 4.82 -15.24
C GLY A 147 10.01 5.60 -15.15
N HIS A 148 10.57 5.76 -13.95
CA HIS A 148 11.91 6.34 -13.78
C HIS A 148 12.98 5.51 -14.49
N TRP A 149 12.90 4.19 -14.42
CA TRP A 149 13.85 3.28 -15.07
C TRP A 149 13.81 3.41 -16.60
N TYR A 150 12.63 3.67 -17.19
CA TYR A 150 12.49 3.96 -18.63
C TYR A 150 13.19 5.25 -19.08
N LEU A 151 13.47 6.19 -18.17
CA LEU A 151 14.23 7.40 -18.50
C LEU A 151 15.74 7.14 -18.57
N ASN A 152 16.21 6.13 -17.82
CA ASN A 152 17.64 5.87 -17.63
C ASN A 152 18.15 4.65 -18.41
N VAL A 153 17.25 3.71 -18.76
CA VAL A 153 17.60 2.47 -19.46
C VAL A 153 16.92 2.44 -20.82
N ILE A 154 17.75 2.32 -21.85
CA ILE A 154 17.34 2.24 -23.25
C ILE A 154 16.81 0.81 -23.54
N ASP A 155 15.88 0.69 -24.49
CA ASP A 155 15.33 -0.58 -24.99
C ASP A 155 14.52 -1.45 -24.01
N LEU A 156 13.90 -0.84 -22.99
CA LEU A 156 12.94 -1.57 -22.16
C LEU A 156 11.63 -1.81 -22.94
N PRO A 157 11.10 -3.05 -22.96
CA PRO A 157 9.88 -3.35 -23.68
C PRO A 157 8.68 -2.65 -23.04
N ILE A 158 7.93 -1.84 -23.79
CA ILE A 158 6.80 -1.04 -23.29
C ILE A 158 5.73 -1.85 -22.53
N SER A 159 5.65 -3.16 -22.80
CA SER A 159 4.77 -4.11 -22.12
C SER A 159 4.92 -4.14 -20.59
N LEU A 160 6.11 -3.80 -20.04
CA LEU A 160 6.33 -3.81 -18.58
C LEU A 160 5.58 -2.66 -17.92
N LEU A 161 5.65 -1.46 -18.51
CA LEU A 161 4.92 -0.30 -18.02
C LEU A 161 3.41 -0.48 -18.22
N ASP A 162 2.99 -1.01 -19.38
CA ASP A 162 1.59 -1.31 -19.67
C ASP A 162 0.96 -2.28 -18.66
N LYS A 163 1.67 -3.37 -18.30
CA LYS A 163 1.22 -4.32 -17.27
C LYS A 163 1.08 -3.66 -15.90
N ALA A 164 2.07 -2.87 -15.48
CA ALA A 164 2.04 -2.16 -14.21
C ALA A 164 0.88 -1.14 -14.15
N THR A 165 0.67 -0.38 -15.22
CA THR A 165 -0.44 0.58 -15.33
C THR A 165 -1.80 -0.12 -15.32
N LYS A 166 -1.98 -1.22 -16.05
CA LYS A 166 -3.23 -1.99 -16.04
C LYS A 166 -3.55 -2.58 -14.67
N LEU A 167 -2.55 -3.10 -13.96
CA LEU A 167 -2.73 -3.58 -12.59
C LEU A 167 -3.17 -2.46 -11.65
N LEU A 168 -2.48 -1.32 -11.69
CA LEU A 168 -2.84 -0.13 -10.91
C LEU A 168 -4.27 0.33 -11.22
N TRP A 169 -4.65 0.35 -12.50
CA TRP A 169 -5.99 0.73 -12.93
C TRP A 169 -7.06 -0.24 -12.39
N GLY A 170 -6.78 -1.55 -12.44
CA GLY A 170 -7.64 -2.57 -11.85
C GLY A 170 -7.82 -2.40 -10.35
N LEU A 171 -6.73 -2.17 -9.60
CA LEU A 171 -6.78 -1.94 -8.15
C LEU A 171 -7.56 -0.67 -7.80
N LEU A 172 -7.37 0.42 -8.55
CA LEU A 172 -8.15 1.65 -8.39
C LEU A 172 -9.63 1.43 -8.71
N GLY A 173 -9.96 0.59 -9.69
CA GLY A 173 -11.33 0.20 -9.99
C GLY A 173 -11.98 -0.56 -8.83
N VAL A 174 -11.28 -1.56 -8.27
CA VAL A 174 -11.74 -2.28 -7.06
C VAL A 174 -11.92 -1.32 -5.89
N ARG A 175 -10.99 -0.38 -5.71
CA ARG A 175 -11.07 0.68 -4.69
C ARG A 175 -12.30 1.55 -4.86
N LEU A 176 -12.60 2.00 -6.08
CA LEU A 176 -13.80 2.80 -6.37
C LEU A 176 -15.07 2.04 -6.01
N LEU A 177 -15.18 0.77 -6.39
CA LEU A 177 -16.33 -0.07 -6.08
C LEU A 177 -16.51 -0.22 -4.56
N TRP A 178 -15.42 -0.50 -3.83
CA TRP A 178 -15.47 -0.62 -2.38
C TRP A 178 -15.83 0.69 -1.71
N SER A 179 -15.20 1.81 -2.07
CA SER A 179 -15.51 3.12 -1.51
C SER A 179 -16.95 3.55 -1.81
N GLY A 180 -17.48 3.22 -2.99
CA GLY A 180 -18.89 3.45 -3.34
C GLY A 180 -19.84 2.59 -2.51
N PHE A 181 -19.52 1.31 -2.31
CA PHE A 181 -20.29 0.42 -1.44
C PHE A 181 -20.26 0.92 0.02
N ALA A 182 -19.07 1.21 0.54
CA ALA A 182 -18.86 1.73 1.89
C ALA A 182 -19.62 3.04 2.14
N ALA A 183 -19.66 3.94 1.14
CA ALA A 183 -20.44 5.19 1.23
C ALA A 183 -21.95 4.96 1.43
N SER A 184 -22.48 3.83 0.93
CA SER A 184 -23.89 3.47 1.02
C SER A 184 -24.26 2.64 2.24
N THR A 185 -23.31 1.86 2.81
CA THR A 185 -23.60 0.87 3.84
C THR A 185 -22.99 1.20 5.20
N LEU A 186 -21.83 1.84 5.25
CA LEU A 186 -21.17 2.14 6.53
C LEU A 186 -21.86 3.30 7.25
N GLN A 187 -22.09 3.08 8.54
CA GLN A 187 -22.56 4.09 9.47
C GLN A 187 -21.40 4.52 10.37
N ILE A 188 -21.34 5.81 10.66
CA ILE A 188 -20.31 6.44 11.46
C ILE A 188 -20.99 7.01 12.69
N ASP A 189 -20.47 6.68 13.86
CA ASP A 189 -20.85 7.40 15.07
C ASP A 189 -20.21 8.80 15.03
N HIS A 190 -21.04 9.81 14.81
CA HIS A 190 -20.64 11.19 14.82
C HIS A 190 -21.36 11.94 15.93
N ARG A 191 -20.61 12.26 17.01
CA ARG A 191 -21.12 12.98 18.19
C ARG A 191 -22.33 12.29 18.84
N GLY A 192 -22.30 10.96 18.93
CA GLY A 192 -23.36 10.15 19.54
C GLY A 192 -24.57 9.89 18.63
N LYS A 193 -24.46 10.22 17.33
CA LYS A 193 -25.47 9.91 16.32
C LYS A 193 -24.85 9.08 15.21
N LEU A 194 -25.46 7.92 14.94
CA LEU A 194 -25.13 7.11 13.78
C LEU A 194 -25.66 7.79 12.52
N ILE A 195 -24.75 8.26 11.67
CA ILE A 195 -25.06 8.86 10.36
C ILE A 195 -24.40 8.05 9.26
N SER A 196 -24.96 8.10 8.05
CA SER A 196 -24.33 7.42 6.90
C SER A 196 -23.04 8.12 6.48
N MET A 197 -22.11 7.38 5.88
CA MET A 197 -20.89 7.97 5.33
C MET A 197 -21.17 9.10 4.33
N PHE A 198 -22.23 8.97 3.52
CA PHE A 198 -22.67 10.05 2.63
C PHE A 198 -23.05 11.34 3.38
N GLN A 199 -23.78 11.23 4.49
CA GLN A 199 -24.12 12.38 5.33
C GLN A 199 -22.87 12.94 6.04
N PHE A 200 -21.98 12.05 6.49
CA PHE A 200 -20.74 12.45 7.14
C PHE A 200 -19.84 13.28 6.19
N LEU A 201 -19.76 12.92 4.90
CA LEU A 201 -19.02 13.70 3.89
C LEU A 201 -19.50 15.15 3.74
N GLN A 202 -20.73 15.45 4.16
CA GLN A 202 -21.30 16.81 4.13
C GLN A 202 -20.95 17.63 5.39
N THR A 203 -20.31 17.01 6.38
CA THR A 203 -19.85 17.69 7.60
C THR A 203 -18.43 18.24 7.42
N ILE A 204 -18.03 19.17 8.29
CA ILE A 204 -16.65 19.70 8.31
C ILE A 204 -15.65 18.57 8.57
N ASP A 205 -15.99 17.65 9.48
CA ASP A 205 -15.14 16.52 9.88
C ASP A 205 -15.02 15.46 8.77
N GLY A 206 -15.99 15.39 7.84
CA GLY A 206 -15.95 14.54 6.65
C GLY A 206 -15.39 15.22 5.38
N LEU A 207 -15.13 16.53 5.41
CA LEU A 207 -14.57 17.24 4.25
C LEU A 207 -13.20 16.67 3.84
N LEU A 208 -12.33 16.39 4.83
CA LEU A 208 -11.01 15.80 4.56
C LEU A 208 -11.15 14.39 3.98
N LEU A 209 -12.20 13.63 4.31
CA LEU A 209 -12.48 12.35 3.70
C LEU A 209 -12.89 12.51 2.23
N GLY A 210 -13.70 13.52 1.91
CA GLY A 210 -14.06 13.87 0.54
C GLY A 210 -12.83 14.23 -0.31
N VAL A 211 -11.92 15.03 0.25
CA VAL A 211 -10.62 15.32 -0.38
C VAL A 211 -9.80 14.05 -0.56
N GLY A 212 -9.77 13.18 0.45
CA GLY A 212 -9.14 11.87 0.40
C GLY A 212 -9.68 10.98 -0.72
N LEU A 213 -11.02 10.90 -0.88
CA LEU A 213 -11.69 10.15 -1.95
C LEU A 213 -11.36 10.68 -3.35
N PHE A 214 -11.31 12.01 -3.48
CA PHE A 214 -10.94 12.63 -4.75
C PHE A 214 -9.49 12.33 -5.13
N PHE A 215 -8.52 12.64 -4.26
CA PHE A 215 -7.09 12.42 -4.55
C PHE A 215 -6.66 10.95 -4.44
N GLY A 216 -7.39 10.12 -3.70
CA GLY A 216 -7.07 8.71 -3.53
C GLY A 216 -7.67 7.80 -4.58
N VAL A 217 -8.76 8.20 -5.26
CA VAL A 217 -9.46 7.35 -6.23
C VAL A 217 -9.79 8.07 -7.53
N ILE A 218 -10.61 9.13 -7.49
CA ILE A 218 -11.17 9.74 -8.70
C ILE A 218 -10.06 10.35 -9.57
N PHE A 219 -9.22 11.20 -8.98
CA PHE A 219 -8.14 11.85 -9.69
C PHE A 219 -7.08 10.83 -10.19
N PRO A 220 -6.61 9.87 -9.38
CA PRO A 220 -5.75 8.79 -9.86
C PRO A 220 -6.34 7.94 -10.99
N LEU A 221 -7.65 7.67 -11.01
CA LEU A 221 -8.28 6.94 -12.12
C LEU A 221 -8.16 7.72 -13.44
N ILE A 222 -8.42 9.02 -13.40
CA ILE A 222 -8.27 9.90 -14.57
C ILE A 222 -6.81 9.91 -15.02
N LEU A 223 -5.86 10.11 -14.09
CA LEU A 223 -4.43 10.10 -14.41
C LEU A 223 -3.96 8.75 -14.95
N THR A 224 -4.44 7.63 -14.40
CA THR A 224 -4.08 6.28 -14.89
C THR A 224 -4.57 6.07 -16.31
N TYR A 225 -5.77 6.56 -16.65
CA TYR A 225 -6.27 6.56 -18.02
C TYR A 225 -5.37 7.39 -18.95
N MET A 226 -4.95 8.58 -18.52
CA MET A 226 -4.01 9.41 -19.29
C MET A 226 -2.67 8.70 -19.49
N VAL A 227 -2.14 8.03 -18.46
CA VAL A 227 -0.92 7.21 -18.57
C VAL A 227 -1.11 6.10 -19.60
N TYR A 228 -2.24 5.41 -19.56
CA TYR A 228 -2.55 4.34 -20.50
C TYR A 228 -2.56 4.82 -21.96
N GLU A 229 -3.22 5.95 -22.25
CA GLU A 229 -3.20 6.54 -23.60
C GLU A 229 -1.79 7.00 -24.01
N THR A 230 -1.03 7.56 -23.06
CA THR A 230 0.35 8.00 -23.29
C THR A 230 1.29 6.82 -23.60
N ILE A 231 1.08 5.67 -22.95
CA ILE A 231 1.82 4.43 -23.20
C ILE A 231 1.51 3.89 -24.60
N LYS A 232 0.27 3.99 -25.10
CA LYS A 232 -0.09 3.55 -26.46
C LYS A 232 0.68 4.29 -27.54
N VAL A 233 0.92 5.59 -27.35
CA VAL A 233 1.73 6.41 -28.26
C VAL A 233 3.23 6.36 -27.93
N GLN A 234 3.65 5.45 -27.03
CA GLN A 234 5.03 5.19 -26.63
C GLN A 234 5.78 6.40 -26.05
N SER A 235 5.06 7.38 -25.49
CA SER A 235 5.66 8.57 -24.86
C SER A 235 6.02 8.28 -23.40
N THR A 236 7.09 7.53 -23.18
CA THR A 236 7.50 7.09 -21.83
C THR A 236 7.82 8.25 -20.88
N GLN A 237 8.42 9.34 -21.37
CA GLN A 237 8.76 10.49 -20.55
C GLN A 237 7.52 11.22 -20.01
N SER A 238 6.50 11.40 -20.85
CA SER A 238 5.24 12.00 -20.42
C SER A 238 4.49 11.08 -19.46
N ALA A 239 4.46 9.77 -19.75
CA ALA A 239 3.84 8.77 -18.89
C ALA A 239 4.45 8.76 -17.48
N THR A 240 5.78 8.82 -17.39
CA THR A 240 6.49 8.88 -16.11
C THR A 240 6.16 10.16 -15.32
N GLY A 241 6.08 11.31 -15.99
CA GLY A 241 5.68 12.56 -15.34
C GLY A 241 4.30 12.48 -14.69
N ILE A 242 3.32 11.88 -15.40
CA ILE A 242 1.96 11.67 -14.87
C ILE A 242 1.99 10.67 -13.71
N LEU A 243 2.78 9.59 -13.81
CA LEU A 243 2.92 8.60 -12.73
C LEU A 243 3.44 9.21 -11.43
N TYR A 244 4.34 10.19 -11.47
CA TYR A 244 4.81 10.86 -10.25
C TYR A 244 3.70 11.66 -9.54
N VAL A 245 2.89 12.40 -10.31
CA VAL A 245 1.73 13.11 -9.76
C VAL A 245 0.69 12.12 -9.21
N LEU A 246 0.54 10.98 -9.88
CA LEU A 246 -0.35 9.92 -9.43
C LEU A 246 0.10 9.32 -8.09
N VAL A 247 1.40 9.04 -7.92
CA VAL A 247 1.93 8.51 -6.64
C VAL A 247 1.67 9.48 -5.49
N THR A 248 1.93 10.76 -5.67
CA THR A 248 1.71 11.76 -4.60
C THR A 248 0.24 11.90 -4.26
N SER A 249 -0.63 11.88 -5.27
CA SER A 249 -2.08 11.91 -5.10
C SER A 249 -2.59 10.71 -4.29
N ILE A 250 -2.21 9.50 -4.68
CA ILE A 250 -2.62 8.27 -3.98
C ILE A 250 -2.09 8.25 -2.56
N LEU A 251 -0.86 8.71 -2.33
CA LEU A 251 -0.30 8.83 -0.99
C LEU A 251 -1.16 9.76 -0.12
N MET A 252 -1.57 10.92 -0.62
CA MET A 252 -2.48 11.83 0.12
C MET A 252 -3.80 11.14 0.49
N GLY A 253 -4.39 10.41 -0.46
CA GLY A 253 -5.60 9.61 -0.21
C GLY A 253 -5.40 8.54 0.86
N GLU A 254 -4.33 7.74 0.75
CA GLU A 254 -4.01 6.67 1.71
C GLU A 254 -3.81 7.19 3.14
N LEU A 255 -3.10 8.32 3.29
CA LEU A 255 -2.93 8.95 4.60
C LEU A 255 -4.28 9.41 5.17
N ALA A 256 -5.15 9.99 4.34
CA ALA A 256 -6.50 10.36 4.76
C ALA A 256 -7.32 9.14 5.19
N TYR A 257 -7.36 8.06 4.40
CA TYR A 257 -8.11 6.85 4.75
C TYR A 257 -7.63 6.21 6.03
N LYS A 258 -6.31 6.12 6.25
CA LYS A 258 -5.75 5.61 7.50
C LYS A 258 -6.09 6.48 8.69
N TYR A 259 -6.14 7.80 8.53
CA TYR A 259 -6.63 8.69 9.58
C TYR A 259 -8.07 8.34 9.96
N TYR A 260 -8.97 8.19 8.98
CA TYR A 260 -10.37 7.81 9.24
C TYR A 260 -10.54 6.39 9.78
N LEU A 261 -9.66 5.46 9.40
CA LEU A 261 -9.63 4.13 9.99
C LEU A 261 -9.26 4.19 11.49
N LEU A 262 -8.25 5.00 11.84
CA LEU A 262 -7.78 5.11 13.23
C LEU A 262 -8.74 5.90 14.13
N GLU A 263 -9.36 6.95 13.60
CA GLU A 263 -10.21 7.86 14.38
C GLU A 263 -11.67 7.40 14.44
N TYR A 264 -12.20 6.90 13.31
CA TYR A 264 -13.62 6.56 13.16
C TYR A 264 -13.88 5.08 12.91
N GLY A 265 -12.84 4.24 12.83
CA GLY A 265 -12.98 2.82 12.48
C GLY A 265 -13.40 2.59 11.02
N LEU A 266 -13.28 3.61 10.16
CA LEU A 266 -13.74 3.53 8.77
C LEU A 266 -12.75 2.77 7.89
N VAL A 267 -13.18 1.58 7.48
CA VAL A 267 -12.42 0.72 6.57
C VAL A 267 -12.74 1.10 5.14
N LEU A 268 -11.92 1.98 4.59
CA LEU A 268 -12.03 2.42 3.20
C LEU A 268 -10.94 1.84 2.36
#